data_AF-A0A3D0TQ45-F1
#
_entry.id   AF-A0A3D0TQ45-F1
#
_cell.length_a   1.000
_cell.length_b   1.000
_cell.length_c   1.000
_cell.angle_alpha   90.00
_cell.angle_beta   90.00
_cell.angle_gamma   90.00
#
_symmetry.space_group_name_H-M   'P 1'
#
loop_
_entity.id
_entity.type
_entity.pdbx_description
1 polymer ?
#
loop_
_entity_poly.entity_id
_entity_poly.type
_entity_poly.pdbx_seq_one_letter_code
_entity_poly.pdbx_strand_id
1 'polypeptide(L)'
;MFSPGDVGRFDGDAQLTKRRREAAEFAEATGLPSFTEEVWRYSPIDDLDLDRYTLAVPGETPTAGKGSSGTAGYDTVELSASLEAGAAAVVSVVNGRFESAEVRSAGLTVRTLDCDYDVDGVAPAGTPAGDLLGSVMTEPVDVFAAANLAYTGSPIVVEVAPGAVVDGPVLVRSRTDADAVAWFPRLVVVAGRDSEAVVVEQHTGADVEALVCPVTELRVGDAARLSHVTVQQLGPRMWQIAAQVAETGRDSSLGSHHIALGGGYARARIDSRLAGTGGSAEV
;
A
#
# COMPACT_ATOMS: atom_id res chain seq x y z
N MET A 1 6.00 -0.64 -20.55
CA MET A 1 6.36 -1.13 -19.19
C MET A 1 7.51 -0.29 -18.67
N PHE A 2 7.56 0.00 -17.37
CA PHE A 2 8.62 0.81 -16.77
C PHE A 2 9.96 0.10 -16.82
N SER A 3 11.06 0.84 -17.02
CA SER A 3 12.38 0.24 -17.26
C SER A 3 13.08 -0.11 -15.95
N PRO A 4 13.83 -1.22 -15.86
CA PRO A 4 14.69 -1.47 -14.70
C PRO A 4 15.70 -0.36 -14.41
N GLY A 5 16.02 0.49 -15.40
CA GLY A 5 16.82 1.70 -15.21
C GLY A 5 16.17 2.74 -14.30
N ASP A 6 14.84 2.77 -14.20
CA ASP A 6 14.08 3.72 -13.37
C ASP A 6 14.30 3.49 -11.86
N VAL A 7 14.75 2.30 -11.45
CA VAL A 7 15.02 1.96 -10.04
C VAL A 7 15.97 2.98 -9.39
N GLY A 8 16.93 3.53 -10.15
CA GLY A 8 17.88 4.53 -9.64
C GLY A 8 17.27 5.88 -9.25
N ARG A 9 15.97 6.09 -9.52
CA ARG A 9 15.22 7.32 -9.16
C ARG A 9 14.54 7.21 -7.79
N PHE A 10 14.59 6.05 -7.14
CA PHE A 10 13.93 5.80 -5.87
C PHE A 10 14.93 5.60 -4.74
N ASP A 11 14.57 6.10 -3.56
CA ASP A 11 15.41 5.97 -2.37
C ASP A 11 15.44 4.53 -1.82
N GLY A 12 16.52 4.24 -1.10
CA GLY A 12 16.77 2.96 -0.47
C GLY A 12 18.25 2.69 -0.23
N ASP A 13 18.56 1.84 0.75
CA ASP A 13 19.93 1.35 0.94
C ASP A 13 20.37 0.42 -0.20
N ALA A 14 21.61 -0.06 -0.15
CA ALA A 14 22.15 -0.94 -1.19
C ALA A 14 21.39 -2.28 -1.31
N GLN A 15 20.85 -2.80 -0.20
CA GLN A 15 20.12 -4.06 -0.18
C GLN A 15 18.74 -3.89 -0.83
N LEU A 16 18.00 -2.85 -0.44
CA LEU A 16 16.71 -2.51 -1.04
C LEU A 16 16.87 -2.16 -2.53
N THR A 17 17.90 -1.39 -2.89
CA THR A 17 18.19 -1.05 -4.30
C THR A 17 18.42 -2.31 -5.14
N LYS A 18 19.16 -3.29 -4.61
CA LYS A 18 19.36 -4.57 -5.28
C LYS A 18 18.04 -5.32 -5.49
N ARG A 19 17.22 -5.43 -4.44
CA ARG A 19 15.91 -6.10 -4.50
C ARG A 19 14.94 -5.42 -5.46
N ARG A 20 14.94 -4.08 -5.51
CA ARG A 20 14.15 -3.29 -6.48
C ARG A 20 14.54 -3.62 -7.91
N ARG A 21 15.83 -3.74 -8.20
CA ARG A 21 16.35 -4.10 -9.54
C ARG A 21 15.92 -5.51 -9.94
N GLU A 22 16.10 -6.48 -9.05
CA GLU A 22 15.66 -7.87 -9.28
C GLU A 22 14.14 -7.94 -9.55
N ALA A 23 13.34 -7.17 -8.79
CA ALA A 23 11.89 -7.09 -9.00
C ALA A 23 11.51 -6.42 -10.33
N ALA A 24 12.25 -5.38 -10.75
CA ALA A 24 12.02 -4.71 -12.03
C ALA A 24 12.36 -5.61 -13.22
N GLU A 25 13.49 -6.33 -13.15
CA GLU A 25 13.91 -7.31 -14.16
C GLU A 25 12.91 -8.47 -14.25
N PHE A 26 12.42 -8.96 -13.11
CA PHE A 26 11.34 -9.96 -13.09
C PHE A 26 10.07 -9.45 -13.75
N ALA A 27 9.66 -8.21 -13.44
CA ALA A 27 8.46 -7.63 -14.03
C ALA A 27 8.60 -7.46 -15.55
N GLU A 28 9.75 -6.97 -16.02
CA GLU A 28 10.08 -6.84 -17.45
C GLU A 28 10.04 -8.18 -18.17
N ALA A 29 10.66 -9.22 -17.60
CA ALA A 29 10.70 -10.55 -18.18
C ALA A 29 9.32 -11.24 -18.20
N THR A 30 8.47 -10.97 -17.19
CA THR A 30 7.12 -11.54 -17.10
C THR A 30 6.18 -10.91 -18.13
N GLY A 31 6.30 -9.60 -18.36
CA GLY A 31 5.39 -8.86 -19.24
C GLY A 31 4.03 -8.60 -18.62
N LEU A 32 3.18 -7.85 -19.34
CA LEU A 32 1.80 -7.61 -18.92
C LEU A 32 0.98 -8.90 -19.04
N PRO A 33 0.02 -9.13 -18.12
CA PRO A 33 -0.88 -10.26 -18.27
C PRO A 33 -1.81 -10.05 -19.45
N SER A 34 -2.41 -11.14 -19.92
CA SER A 34 -3.47 -11.09 -20.94
C SER A 34 -4.74 -11.77 -20.48
N PHE A 35 -5.89 -11.43 -21.09
CA PHE A 35 -7.15 -12.14 -20.83
C PHE A 35 -7.09 -13.65 -21.17
N THR A 36 -6.06 -14.11 -21.90
CA THR A 36 -5.88 -15.54 -22.21
C THR A 36 -5.44 -16.35 -20.99
N GLU A 37 -4.86 -15.70 -19.99
CA GLU A 37 -4.56 -16.29 -18.70
C GLU A 37 -5.85 -16.43 -17.88
N GLU A 38 -6.10 -17.62 -17.33
CA GLU A 38 -7.35 -17.91 -16.62
C GLU A 38 -7.62 -16.93 -15.46
N VAL A 39 -6.55 -16.47 -14.78
CA VAL A 39 -6.64 -15.48 -13.69
C VAL A 39 -7.16 -14.12 -14.18
N TRP A 40 -7.00 -13.78 -15.47
CA TRP A 40 -7.34 -12.49 -16.07
C TRP A 40 -8.47 -12.55 -17.10
N ARG A 41 -9.04 -13.73 -17.34
CA ARG A 41 -10.07 -13.99 -18.36
C ARG A 41 -11.28 -13.05 -18.35
N TYR A 42 -11.70 -12.59 -17.17
CA TYR A 42 -12.86 -11.72 -16.99
C TYR A 42 -12.47 -10.27 -16.67
N SER A 43 -11.23 -9.89 -16.97
CA SER A 43 -10.74 -8.53 -16.79
C SER A 43 -10.48 -7.86 -18.13
N PRO A 44 -10.57 -6.53 -18.22
CA PRO A 44 -10.18 -5.77 -19.40
C PRO A 44 -8.65 -5.59 -19.49
N ILE A 45 -7.83 -6.50 -18.94
CA ILE A 45 -6.39 -6.25 -18.75
C ILE A 45 -5.63 -5.89 -20.04
N ASP A 46 -6.08 -6.41 -21.19
CA ASP A 46 -5.53 -6.08 -22.51
C ASP A 46 -5.77 -4.62 -22.93
N ASP A 47 -6.73 -3.92 -22.32
CA ASP A 47 -6.98 -2.49 -22.54
C ASP A 47 -6.00 -1.60 -21.75
N LEU A 48 -5.19 -2.17 -20.85
CA LEU A 48 -4.20 -1.42 -20.07
C LEU A 48 -3.00 -1.03 -20.93
N ASP A 49 -2.96 0.24 -21.32
CA ASP A 49 -1.84 0.84 -22.03
C ASP A 49 -0.89 1.55 -21.05
N LEU A 50 0.22 0.88 -20.70
CA LEU A 50 1.20 1.44 -19.77
C LEU A 50 1.93 2.68 -20.29
N ASP A 51 1.98 2.89 -21.61
CA ASP A 51 2.70 4.03 -22.20
C ASP A 51 1.96 5.36 -21.99
N ARG A 52 0.73 5.32 -21.48
CA ARG A 52 -0.04 6.50 -21.06
C ARG A 52 0.41 7.06 -19.71
N TYR A 53 1.16 6.29 -18.92
CA TYR A 53 1.51 6.65 -17.56
C TYR A 53 3.00 6.93 -17.40
N THR A 54 3.33 7.91 -16.57
CA THR A 54 4.68 8.14 -16.06
C THR A 54 4.75 7.72 -14.60
N LEU A 55 5.87 7.13 -14.17
CA LEU A 55 6.09 6.81 -12.76
C LEU A 55 5.98 8.08 -11.89
N ALA A 56 5.17 8.03 -10.84
CA ALA A 56 5.17 9.05 -9.81
C ALA A 56 6.36 8.82 -8.87
N VAL A 57 7.44 9.57 -9.10
CA VAL A 57 8.66 9.50 -8.29
C VAL A 57 8.61 10.57 -7.20
N PRO A 58 8.90 10.23 -5.93
CA PRO A 58 8.98 11.22 -4.85
C PRO A 58 9.91 12.40 -5.22
N GLY A 59 9.43 13.63 -5.02
CA GLY A 59 10.20 14.85 -5.31
C GLY A 59 10.20 15.30 -6.77
N GLU A 60 9.71 14.48 -7.70
CA GLU A 60 9.48 14.90 -9.08
C GLU A 60 8.06 15.46 -9.24
N THR A 61 7.90 16.50 -10.06
CA THR A 61 6.57 16.97 -10.44
C THR A 61 6.08 16.11 -11.61
N PRO A 62 4.89 15.50 -11.53
CA PRO A 62 4.34 14.76 -12.66
C PRO A 62 4.33 15.66 -13.91
N THR A 63 4.87 15.16 -15.00
CA THR A 63 4.79 15.89 -16.27
C THR A 63 3.32 15.93 -16.65
N ALA A 64 2.75 17.13 -16.80
CA ALA A 64 1.34 17.27 -17.14
C ALA A 64 1.02 16.41 -18.38
N GLY A 65 0.25 15.34 -18.18
CA GLY A 65 -0.35 14.59 -19.27
C GLY A 65 -1.21 15.53 -20.14
N LYS A 66 -1.50 15.11 -21.37
CA LYS A 66 -2.38 15.87 -22.29
C LYS A 66 -3.86 15.89 -21.85
N GLY A 67 -4.17 15.57 -20.59
CA GLY A 67 -5.51 15.58 -20.03
C GLY A 67 -5.79 16.87 -19.27
N SER A 68 -7.05 17.32 -19.35
CA SER A 68 -7.51 18.50 -18.63
C SER A 68 -7.55 18.22 -17.13
N SER A 69 -6.99 19.11 -16.32
CA SER A 69 -7.14 19.07 -14.86
C SER A 69 -8.62 19.20 -14.47
N GLY A 70 -9.26 18.07 -14.20
CA GLY A 70 -10.62 18.00 -13.68
C GLY A 70 -10.62 18.28 -12.18
N THR A 71 -11.03 19.48 -11.77
CA THR A 71 -11.21 19.86 -10.37
C THR A 71 -12.57 19.38 -9.84
N ALA A 72 -12.79 18.08 -9.83
CA ALA A 72 -13.93 17.47 -9.15
C ALA A 72 -13.40 16.36 -8.23
N GLY A 73 -12.81 16.77 -7.11
CA GLY A 73 -12.62 15.86 -5.99
C GLY A 73 -14.00 15.46 -5.48
N TYR A 74 -14.28 14.16 -5.44
CA TYR A 74 -15.35 13.67 -4.57
C TYR A 74 -15.00 14.13 -3.16
N ASP A 75 -15.91 14.89 -2.55
CA ASP A 75 -15.71 15.49 -1.23
C ASP A 75 -15.67 14.36 -0.17
N THR A 76 -14.48 13.81 0.06
CA THR A 76 -14.19 12.77 1.05
C THR A 76 -14.12 13.34 2.48
N VAL A 77 -14.31 14.65 2.64
CA VAL A 77 -14.06 15.43 3.86
C VAL A 77 -14.97 15.03 5.02
N GLU A 78 -16.18 14.53 4.77
CA GLU A 78 -17.14 14.24 5.86
C GLU A 78 -16.92 12.88 6.54
N LEU A 79 -16.57 11.82 5.78
CA LEU A 79 -16.29 10.50 6.36
C LEU A 79 -14.92 10.50 7.09
N SER A 80 -14.01 11.37 6.66
CA SER A 80 -12.62 11.41 7.11
C SER A 80 -12.47 12.11 8.46
N ALA A 81 -13.19 13.21 8.70
CA ALA A 81 -12.96 14.07 9.86
C ALA A 81 -13.27 13.40 11.22
N SER A 82 -14.36 12.64 11.30
CA SER A 82 -14.73 11.94 12.55
C SER A 82 -13.77 10.79 12.86
N LEU A 83 -13.30 10.11 11.82
CA LEU A 83 -12.34 9.02 11.96
C LEU A 83 -10.96 9.54 12.38
N GLU A 84 -10.53 10.68 11.82
CA GLU A 84 -9.26 11.34 12.16
C GLU A 84 -9.20 11.83 13.60
N ALA A 85 -10.31 12.40 14.11
CA ALA A 85 -10.35 12.96 15.45
C ALA A 85 -10.08 11.90 16.53
N GLY A 86 -10.49 10.66 16.28
CA GLY A 86 -10.26 9.51 17.18
C GLY A 86 -9.10 8.60 16.74
N ALA A 87 -8.32 8.97 15.73
CA ALA A 87 -7.28 8.11 15.19
C ALA A 87 -6.05 8.05 16.09
N ALA A 88 -5.53 6.84 16.30
CA ALA A 88 -4.27 6.56 16.98
C ALA A 88 -3.05 7.03 16.17
N ALA A 89 -3.18 7.07 14.84
CA ALA A 89 -2.24 7.74 13.96
C ALA A 89 -2.92 8.12 12.63
N VAL A 90 -2.39 9.15 11.97
CA VAL A 90 -2.81 9.58 10.64
C VAL A 90 -1.58 9.74 9.75
N VAL A 91 -1.54 9.02 8.64
CA VAL A 91 -0.46 9.03 7.65
C VAL A 91 -1.02 9.46 6.30
N SER A 92 -0.35 10.41 5.64
CA SER A 92 -0.74 10.92 4.32
C SER A 92 0.38 10.71 3.30
N VAL A 93 0.00 10.13 2.16
CA VAL A 93 0.85 9.93 0.98
C VAL A 93 0.07 10.41 -0.24
N VAL A 94 0.70 11.24 -1.08
CA VAL A 94 0.07 11.83 -2.26
C VAL A 94 0.93 11.56 -3.49
N ASN A 95 0.38 10.88 -4.50
CA ASN A 95 1.06 10.56 -5.76
C ASN A 95 2.48 9.98 -5.55
N GLY A 96 2.64 9.01 -4.64
CA GLY A 96 3.94 8.37 -4.37
C GLY A 96 4.81 9.06 -3.35
N ARG A 97 4.49 10.29 -2.93
CA ARG A 97 5.27 11.08 -1.97
C ARG A 97 4.65 11.04 -0.58
N PHE A 98 5.46 10.68 0.42
CA PHE A 98 5.14 10.88 1.83
C PHE A 98 4.93 12.37 2.14
N GLU A 99 3.79 12.70 2.74
CA GLU A 99 3.43 14.07 3.11
C GLU A 99 3.58 14.31 4.62
N SER A 100 2.99 13.42 5.43
CA SER A 100 3.02 13.56 6.89
C SER A 100 2.66 12.24 7.59
N ALA A 101 3.16 12.09 8.82
CA ALA A 101 2.64 11.14 9.79
C ALA A 101 2.48 11.84 11.15
N GLU A 102 1.37 11.57 11.82
CA GLU A 102 1.12 11.96 13.20
C GLU A 102 0.74 10.71 13.97
N VAL A 103 1.50 10.36 15.01
CA VAL A 103 1.24 9.22 15.88
C VAL A 103 0.84 9.74 17.25
N ARG A 104 -0.27 9.24 17.79
CA ARG A 104 -0.92 9.72 19.01
C ARG A 104 -1.03 8.65 20.10
N SER A 105 -0.85 7.38 19.74
CA SER A 105 -0.92 6.26 20.67
C SER A 105 0.47 5.71 20.99
N ALA A 106 0.71 5.42 22.28
CA ALA A 106 1.87 4.65 22.68
C ALA A 106 1.80 3.21 22.13
N GLY A 107 2.96 2.57 21.97
CA GLY A 107 3.06 1.21 21.43
C GLY A 107 2.83 1.11 19.92
N LEU A 108 2.73 2.24 19.22
CA LEU A 108 2.61 2.33 17.77
C LEU A 108 3.84 3.05 17.20
N THR A 109 4.40 2.50 16.13
CA THR A 109 5.43 3.18 15.33
C THR A 109 5.01 3.16 13.86
N VAL A 110 5.15 4.30 13.20
CA VAL A 110 4.98 4.43 11.75
C VAL A 110 6.35 4.72 11.14
N ARG A 111 6.79 3.90 10.19
CA ARG A 111 8.08 4.09 9.50
C ARG A 111 7.88 4.33 8.01
N THR A 112 8.74 5.15 7.45
CA THR A 112 9.02 5.20 6.02
C THR A 112 10.51 4.95 5.78
N LEU A 113 11.02 5.13 4.57
CA LEU A 113 12.43 4.81 4.27
C LEU A 113 13.42 5.68 5.05
N ASP A 114 13.10 6.96 5.26
CA ASP A 114 14.03 7.94 5.80
C ASP A 114 13.73 8.36 7.25
N CYS A 115 12.53 8.08 7.75
CA CYS A 115 12.04 8.61 9.02
C CYS A 115 11.10 7.62 9.72
N ASP A 116 11.18 7.61 11.05
CA ASP A 116 10.33 6.81 11.94
C ASP A 116 9.59 7.74 12.91
N TYR A 117 8.31 7.49 13.13
CA TYR A 117 7.40 8.33 13.91
C TYR A 117 6.76 7.50 15.03
N ASP A 118 6.75 8.04 16.24
CA ASP A 118 6.00 7.55 17.39
C ASP A 118 5.29 8.72 18.08
N VAL A 119 4.77 8.50 19.29
CA VAL A 119 4.08 9.53 20.07
C VAL A 119 4.93 10.77 20.37
N ASP A 120 6.27 10.64 20.39
CA ASP A 120 7.20 11.74 20.63
C ASP A 120 7.59 12.46 19.32
N GLY A 121 7.02 12.03 18.18
CA GLY A 121 7.15 12.65 16.87
C GLY A 121 8.32 12.12 16.03
N VAL A 122 9.37 11.57 16.65
CA VAL A 122 10.44 10.84 15.97
C VAL A 122 10.87 9.66 16.84
N ALA A 123 10.66 8.45 16.33
CA ALA A 123 10.98 7.22 17.04
C ALA A 123 12.49 6.91 17.01
N PRO A 124 13.03 6.15 17.97
CA PRO A 124 14.36 5.60 17.85
C PRO A 124 14.45 4.60 16.68
N ALA A 125 15.66 4.49 16.12
CA ALA A 125 15.95 3.55 15.05
C ALA A 125 15.56 2.11 15.45
N GLY A 126 14.72 1.49 14.63
CA GLY A 126 14.33 0.09 14.75
C GLY A 126 14.83 -0.73 13.56
N THR A 127 14.12 -1.82 13.25
CA THR A 127 14.32 -2.52 11.98
C THR A 127 14.05 -1.54 10.83
N PRO A 128 14.99 -1.34 9.89
CA PRO A 128 14.77 -0.46 8.75
C PRO A 128 13.51 -0.85 7.97
N ALA A 129 12.71 0.14 7.54
CA ALA A 129 11.49 -0.12 6.78
C ALA A 129 11.76 -0.97 5.52
N GLY A 130 12.90 -0.73 4.84
CA GLY A 130 13.34 -1.49 3.66
C GLY A 130 13.52 -2.99 3.89
N ASP A 131 13.87 -3.41 5.10
CA ASP A 131 14.02 -4.83 5.47
C ASP A 131 12.66 -5.52 5.70
N LEU A 132 11.63 -4.75 6.04
CA LEU A 132 10.27 -5.26 6.27
C LEU A 132 9.44 -5.35 4.99
N LEU A 133 9.79 -4.61 3.93
CA LEU A 133 9.15 -4.74 2.63
C LEU A 133 9.39 -6.14 2.08
N GLY A 134 8.36 -6.80 1.56
CA GLY A 134 8.44 -8.16 1.00
C GLY A 134 8.75 -9.23 2.05
N SER A 135 8.50 -8.93 3.32
CA SER A 135 8.71 -9.89 4.40
C SER A 135 7.54 -10.88 4.53
N VAL A 136 6.35 -10.53 4.05
CA VAL A 136 5.18 -11.44 3.96
C VAL A 136 4.97 -11.86 2.50
N MET A 137 5.02 -10.90 1.57
CA MET A 137 5.03 -11.19 0.13
C MET A 137 6.46 -11.48 -0.33
N THR A 138 6.97 -12.66 0.01
CA THR A 138 8.33 -13.06 -0.36
C THR A 138 8.50 -13.34 -1.85
N GLU A 139 7.41 -13.72 -2.52
CA GLU A 139 7.32 -13.89 -3.97
C GLU A 139 6.17 -13.03 -4.51
N PRO A 140 6.35 -12.32 -5.64
CA PRO A 140 5.30 -11.48 -6.20
C PRO A 140 4.16 -12.36 -6.74
N VAL A 141 2.93 -12.02 -6.37
CA VAL A 141 1.72 -12.74 -6.83
C VAL A 141 1.39 -12.52 -8.30
N ASP A 142 1.90 -11.43 -8.88
CA ASP A 142 1.82 -11.07 -10.29
C ASP A 142 2.88 -10.01 -10.65
N VAL A 143 2.89 -9.58 -11.91
CA VAL A 143 3.81 -8.55 -12.42
C VAL A 143 3.63 -7.19 -11.75
N PHE A 144 2.43 -6.83 -11.30
CA PHE A 144 2.15 -5.55 -10.65
C PHE A 144 2.68 -5.52 -9.22
N ALA A 145 2.63 -6.65 -8.51
CA ALA A 145 3.28 -6.81 -7.21
C ALA A 145 4.81 -6.73 -7.30
N ALA A 146 5.40 -7.29 -8.35
CA ALA A 146 6.83 -7.14 -8.63
C ALA A 146 7.21 -5.68 -8.95
N ALA A 147 6.46 -5.04 -9.85
CA ALA A 147 6.62 -3.63 -10.16
C ALA A 147 6.43 -2.75 -8.90
N ASN A 148 5.55 -3.14 -8.00
CA ASN A 148 5.36 -2.44 -6.74
C ASN A 148 6.61 -2.46 -5.86
N LEU A 149 7.26 -3.62 -5.67
CA LEU A 149 8.53 -3.66 -4.95
C LEU A 149 9.62 -2.84 -5.65
N ALA A 150 9.66 -2.85 -6.99
CA ALA A 150 10.61 -2.08 -7.78
C ALA A 150 10.44 -0.56 -7.60
N TYR A 151 9.21 -0.07 -7.68
CA TYR A 151 8.90 1.35 -7.90
C TYR A 151 8.05 1.98 -6.78
N THR A 152 7.92 1.34 -5.61
CA THR A 152 7.29 1.97 -4.45
C THR A 152 8.11 3.17 -3.98
N GLY A 153 7.49 4.36 -3.94
CA GLY A 153 8.19 5.61 -3.60
C GLY A 153 8.36 5.80 -2.11
N SER A 154 7.23 5.86 -1.41
CA SER A 154 7.16 6.06 0.04
C SER A 154 6.39 4.91 0.69
N PRO A 155 7.00 3.74 0.88
CA PRO A 155 6.37 2.66 1.61
C PRO A 155 6.12 3.07 3.06
N ILE A 156 5.02 2.60 3.62
CA ILE A 156 4.63 2.82 5.01
C ILE A 156 4.68 1.49 5.75
N VAL A 157 5.34 1.48 6.89
CA VAL A 157 5.32 0.36 7.84
C VAL A 157 4.63 0.81 9.11
N VAL A 158 3.61 0.08 9.53
CA VAL A 158 2.92 0.27 10.80
C VAL A 158 3.30 -0.89 11.72
N GLU A 159 4.00 -0.60 12.81
CA GLU A 159 4.38 -1.60 13.81
C GLU A 159 3.60 -1.37 15.10
N VAL A 160 2.90 -2.41 15.56
CA VAL A 160 2.24 -2.44 16.87
C VAL A 160 3.11 -3.26 17.81
N ALA A 161 3.55 -2.65 18.90
CA ALA A 161 4.44 -3.28 19.86
C ALA A 161 3.79 -4.53 20.51
N PRO A 162 4.57 -5.54 20.91
CA PRO A 162 4.03 -6.70 21.62
C PRO A 162 3.25 -6.30 22.88
N GLY A 163 2.06 -6.88 23.06
CA GLY A 163 1.17 -6.59 24.19
C GLY A 163 0.49 -5.21 24.15
N ALA A 164 0.74 -4.39 23.12
CA ALA A 164 0.09 -3.08 23.00
C ALA A 164 -1.36 -3.23 22.50
N VAL A 165 -2.26 -2.47 23.13
CA VAL A 165 -3.63 -2.26 22.67
C VAL A 165 -3.71 -0.83 22.18
N VAL A 166 -3.94 -0.65 20.89
CA VAL A 166 -4.02 0.66 20.24
C VAL A 166 -5.47 1.13 20.26
N ASP A 167 -5.74 2.14 21.07
CA ASP A 167 -7.07 2.76 21.13
C ASP A 167 -7.31 3.66 19.91
N GLY A 168 -8.31 3.29 19.10
CA GLY A 168 -8.66 4.01 17.88
C GLY A 168 -7.88 3.52 16.64
N PRO A 169 -8.33 3.88 15.43
CA PRO A 169 -7.75 3.35 14.19
C PRO A 169 -6.43 4.04 13.82
N VAL A 170 -5.54 3.29 13.18
CA VAL A 170 -4.41 3.82 12.42
C VAL A 170 -4.89 4.11 11.00
N LEU A 171 -4.86 5.38 10.58
CA LEU A 171 -5.29 5.79 9.24
C LEU A 171 -4.10 5.96 8.32
N VAL A 172 -4.05 5.16 7.25
CA VAL A 172 -3.04 5.29 6.19
C VAL A 172 -3.74 5.74 4.91
N ARG A 173 -3.41 6.93 4.42
CA ARG A 173 -4.08 7.55 3.28
C ARG A 173 -3.16 7.67 2.09
N SER A 174 -3.64 7.15 0.98
CA SER A 174 -3.01 7.25 -0.33
C SER A 174 -3.95 8.03 -1.25
N ARG A 175 -3.61 9.29 -1.54
CA ARG A 175 -4.38 10.15 -2.47
C ARG A 175 -3.71 10.22 -3.82
N THR A 176 -4.51 10.10 -4.88
CA THR A 176 -4.08 10.32 -6.26
C THR A 176 -4.84 11.50 -6.86
N ASP A 177 -4.12 12.56 -7.19
CA ASP A 177 -4.67 13.77 -7.82
C ASP A 177 -3.86 14.26 -9.03
N ALA A 178 -2.79 13.54 -9.40
CA ALA A 178 -2.03 13.77 -10.62
C ALA A 178 -2.58 12.96 -11.81
N ASP A 179 -2.54 13.57 -13.00
CA ASP A 179 -2.98 12.97 -14.26
C ASP A 179 -1.82 12.28 -14.98
N ALA A 180 -2.12 11.21 -15.73
CA ALA A 180 -1.18 10.38 -16.46
C ALA A 180 -0.05 9.78 -15.60
N VAL A 181 -0.36 9.38 -14.36
CA VAL A 181 0.62 8.78 -13.44
C VAL A 181 0.38 7.30 -13.16
N ALA A 182 1.47 6.57 -12.95
CA ALA A 182 1.46 5.25 -12.34
C ALA A 182 2.22 5.29 -11.02
N TRP A 183 1.65 4.75 -9.95
CA TRP A 183 2.37 4.65 -8.69
C TRP A 183 1.97 3.42 -7.87
N PHE A 184 2.84 3.10 -6.93
CA PHE A 184 2.87 1.81 -6.26
C PHE A 184 2.88 1.99 -4.73
N PRO A 185 1.73 2.31 -4.11
CA PRO A 185 1.61 2.37 -2.66
C PRO A 185 2.00 1.02 -2.05
N ARG A 186 2.75 1.02 -0.95
CA ARG A 186 2.99 -0.20 -0.19
C ARG A 186 2.78 0.05 1.29
N LEU A 187 1.93 -0.76 1.91
CA LEU A 187 1.70 -0.79 3.34
C LEU A 187 2.16 -2.13 3.90
N VAL A 188 2.98 -2.11 4.96
CA VAL A 188 3.30 -3.29 5.77
C VAL A 188 2.77 -3.05 7.18
N VAL A 189 1.95 -3.96 7.69
CA VAL A 189 1.47 -3.93 9.08
C VAL A 189 2.10 -5.09 9.83
N VAL A 190 2.80 -4.79 10.91
CA VAL A 190 3.39 -5.79 11.82
C VAL A 190 2.69 -5.67 13.16
N ALA A 191 1.74 -6.57 13.42
CA ALA A 191 1.09 -6.68 14.72
C ALA A 191 1.95 -7.60 15.61
N GLY A 192 2.61 -7.02 16.62
CA GLY A 192 3.43 -7.76 17.57
C GLY A 192 2.63 -8.82 18.33
N ARG A 193 3.33 -9.80 18.92
CA ARG A 193 2.68 -10.84 19.75
C ARG A 193 1.76 -10.21 20.78
N ASP A 194 0.55 -10.77 20.91
CA ASP A 194 -0.45 -10.34 21.90
C ASP A 194 -0.84 -8.85 21.78
N SER A 195 -0.67 -8.23 20.61
CA SER A 195 -1.15 -6.88 20.34
C SER A 195 -2.61 -6.83 19.86
N GLU A 196 -3.20 -5.65 19.85
CA GLU A 196 -4.52 -5.37 19.29
C GLU A 196 -4.54 -4.01 18.59
N ALA A 197 -5.00 -3.98 17.34
CA ALA A 197 -5.10 -2.74 16.56
C ALA A 197 -6.13 -2.82 15.43
N VAL A 198 -6.60 -1.65 15.01
CA VAL A 198 -7.38 -1.44 13.78
C VAL A 198 -6.58 -0.56 12.83
N VAL A 199 -6.40 -0.99 11.58
CA VAL A 199 -5.74 -0.23 10.53
C VAL A 199 -6.74 0.02 9.40
N VAL A 200 -6.94 1.28 9.05
CA VAL A 200 -7.77 1.69 7.92
C VAL A 200 -6.87 2.25 6.82
N GLU A 201 -6.82 1.53 5.71
CA GLU A 201 -6.08 1.91 4.52
C GLU A 201 -7.03 2.54 3.50
N GLN A 202 -6.88 3.85 3.28
CA GLN A 202 -7.75 4.62 2.39
C GLN A 202 -7.04 4.97 1.08
N HIS A 203 -7.59 4.51 -0.03
CA HIS A 203 -7.16 4.87 -1.37
C HIS A 203 -8.19 5.83 -1.98
N THR A 204 -7.79 7.07 -2.22
CA THR A 204 -8.67 8.11 -2.77
C THR A 204 -8.11 8.64 -4.08
N GLY A 205 -9.01 8.96 -5.01
CA GLY A 205 -8.63 9.38 -6.35
C GLY A 205 -9.55 10.46 -6.90
N ALA A 206 -8.96 11.51 -7.46
CA ALA A 206 -9.69 12.48 -8.28
C ALA A 206 -10.13 11.84 -9.62
N ASP A 207 -10.92 12.56 -10.41
CA ASP A 207 -11.16 12.17 -11.81
C ASP A 207 -9.93 12.48 -12.67
N VAL A 208 -8.94 11.60 -12.63
CA VAL A 208 -7.67 11.65 -13.36
C VAL A 208 -7.38 10.30 -14.03
N GLU A 209 -6.62 10.30 -15.11
CA GLU A 209 -6.07 9.08 -15.73
C GLU A 209 -4.87 8.63 -14.89
N ALA A 210 -5.03 7.55 -14.11
CA ALA A 210 -3.96 7.03 -13.27
C ALA A 210 -4.05 5.52 -13.08
N LEU A 211 -2.89 4.88 -12.96
CA LEU A 211 -2.75 3.48 -12.56
C LEU A 211 -2.19 3.42 -11.13
N VAL A 212 -2.91 2.78 -10.22
CA VAL A 212 -2.48 2.58 -8.84
C VAL A 212 -2.40 1.10 -8.55
N CYS A 213 -1.22 0.61 -8.20
CA CYS A 213 -1.01 -0.81 -7.91
C CYS A 213 -0.55 -0.99 -6.45
N PRO A 214 -1.48 -0.92 -5.48
CA PRO A 214 -1.11 -1.03 -4.07
C PRO A 214 -0.76 -2.45 -3.66
N VAL A 215 0.21 -2.60 -2.76
CA VAL A 215 0.53 -3.86 -2.08
C VAL A 215 0.41 -3.69 -0.58
N THR A 216 -0.38 -4.56 0.04
CA THR A 216 -0.54 -4.61 1.50
C THR A 216 0.00 -5.93 2.05
N GLU A 217 0.88 -5.85 3.04
CA GLU A 217 1.47 -7.01 3.72
C GLU A 217 1.07 -6.99 5.20
N LEU A 218 0.35 -8.02 5.67
CA LEU A 218 -0.12 -8.13 7.04
C LEU A 218 0.60 -9.27 7.76
N ARG A 219 1.48 -8.95 8.72
CA ARG A 219 2.05 -9.94 9.64
C ARG A 219 1.34 -9.84 10.98
N VAL A 220 0.56 -10.87 11.30
CA VAL A 220 -0.19 -10.96 12.57
C VAL A 220 0.55 -11.93 13.49
N GLY A 221 1.22 -11.42 14.52
CA GLY A 221 1.99 -12.22 15.47
C GLY A 221 1.13 -13.17 16.30
N ASP A 222 1.78 -14.05 17.06
CA ASP A 222 1.08 -14.98 17.96
C ASP A 222 0.13 -14.24 18.91
N ALA A 223 -1.08 -14.76 19.06
CA ALA A 223 -2.17 -14.19 19.84
C ALA A 223 -2.55 -12.74 19.46
N ALA A 224 -2.02 -12.16 18.39
CA ALA A 224 -2.37 -10.79 18.00
C ALA A 224 -3.77 -10.71 17.37
N ARG A 225 -4.43 -9.56 17.53
CA ARG A 225 -5.74 -9.26 16.96
C ARG A 225 -5.62 -8.05 16.03
N LEU A 226 -5.81 -8.26 14.73
CA LEU A 226 -5.72 -7.20 13.74
C LEU A 226 -7.03 -7.11 12.97
N SER A 227 -7.62 -5.91 12.92
CA SER A 227 -8.63 -5.57 11.92
C SER A 227 -7.99 -4.64 10.90
N HIS A 228 -7.95 -5.06 9.63
CA HIS A 228 -7.52 -4.24 8.51
C HIS A 228 -8.71 -3.96 7.61
N VAL A 229 -8.91 -2.68 7.28
CA VAL A 229 -10.01 -2.21 6.45
C VAL A 229 -9.44 -1.41 5.30
N THR A 230 -9.63 -1.90 4.07
CA THR A 230 -9.35 -1.13 2.86
C THR A 230 -10.60 -0.38 2.44
N VAL A 231 -10.50 0.94 2.29
CA VAL A 231 -11.54 1.79 1.68
C VAL A 231 -10.98 2.41 0.41
N GLN A 232 -11.47 1.96 -0.73
CA GLN A 232 -11.09 2.47 -2.05
C GLN A 232 -12.22 3.32 -2.63
N GLN A 233 -11.91 4.57 -2.96
CA GLN A 233 -12.80 5.56 -3.56
C GLN A 233 -12.09 6.27 -4.72
N LEU A 234 -12.26 5.78 -5.94
CA LEU A 234 -11.48 6.26 -7.09
C LEU A 234 -12.35 6.90 -8.18
N GLY A 235 -11.76 7.87 -8.89
CA GLY A 235 -12.37 8.47 -10.06
C GLY A 235 -12.57 7.46 -11.21
N PRO A 236 -13.51 7.72 -12.12
CA PRO A 236 -13.92 6.77 -13.15
C PRO A 236 -12.85 6.49 -14.22
N ARG A 237 -11.79 7.30 -14.28
CA ARG A 237 -10.66 7.13 -15.21
C ARG A 237 -9.44 6.44 -14.60
N MET A 238 -9.54 6.02 -13.34
CA MET A 238 -8.45 5.35 -12.65
C MET A 238 -8.53 3.83 -12.74
N TRP A 239 -7.37 3.20 -12.88
CA TRP A 239 -7.20 1.75 -12.77
C TRP A 239 -6.56 1.41 -11.43
N GLN A 240 -7.08 0.39 -10.76
CA GLN A 240 -6.45 -0.17 -9.57
C GLN A 240 -6.26 -1.69 -9.68
N ILE A 241 -5.03 -2.14 -9.45
CA ILE A 241 -4.69 -3.56 -9.36
C ILE A 241 -3.99 -3.78 -8.02
N ALA A 242 -4.78 -4.17 -7.01
CA ALA A 242 -4.33 -4.32 -5.64
C ALA A 242 -3.98 -5.77 -5.32
N ALA A 243 -2.94 -5.96 -4.50
CA ALA A 243 -2.60 -7.24 -3.91
C ALA A 243 -2.44 -7.10 -2.39
N GLN A 244 -3.05 -8.01 -1.65
CA GLN A 244 -2.91 -8.12 -0.21
C GLN A 244 -2.49 -9.54 0.16
N VAL A 245 -1.47 -9.65 1.00
CA VAL A 245 -1.08 -10.93 1.60
C VAL A 245 -1.08 -10.81 3.12
N ALA A 246 -1.54 -11.85 3.79
CA ALA A 246 -1.50 -11.94 5.23
C ALA A 246 -0.86 -13.25 5.70
N GLU A 247 -0.13 -13.18 6.80
CA GLU A 247 0.37 -14.33 7.55
C GLU A 247 -0.03 -14.21 9.01
N THR A 248 -0.70 -15.24 9.54
CA THR A 248 -1.23 -15.25 10.91
C THR A 248 -0.50 -16.27 11.78
N GLY A 249 -0.06 -15.83 12.96
CA GLY A 249 0.59 -16.63 13.99
C GLY A 249 -0.37 -17.51 14.78
N ARG A 250 0.15 -18.18 15.81
CA ARG A 250 -0.61 -19.09 16.66
C ARG A 250 -1.68 -18.32 17.44
N ASP A 251 -2.89 -18.87 17.54
CA ASP A 251 -4.01 -18.30 18.32
C ASP A 251 -4.33 -16.82 17.99
N SER A 252 -3.96 -16.36 16.78
CA SER A 252 -4.17 -14.99 16.31
C SER A 252 -5.50 -14.84 15.55
N SER A 253 -6.00 -13.62 15.42
CA SER A 253 -7.21 -13.33 14.66
C SER A 253 -7.02 -12.14 13.72
N LEU A 254 -7.31 -12.35 12.43
CA LEU A 254 -7.33 -11.32 11.40
C LEU A 254 -8.77 -11.10 10.91
N GLY A 255 -9.24 -9.85 10.94
CA GLY A 255 -10.39 -9.40 10.14
C GLY A 255 -9.90 -8.52 8.99
N SER A 256 -10.22 -8.85 7.75
CA SER A 256 -9.74 -8.16 6.55
C SER A 256 -10.92 -7.72 5.69
N HIS A 257 -11.27 -6.45 5.72
CA HIS A 257 -12.48 -5.95 5.05
C HIS A 257 -12.12 -5.05 3.87
N HIS A 258 -12.73 -5.30 2.71
CA HIS A 258 -12.51 -4.48 1.51
C HIS A 258 -13.79 -3.79 1.05
N ILE A 259 -13.74 -2.47 0.95
CA ILE A 259 -14.80 -1.62 0.44
C ILE A 259 -14.27 -0.95 -0.82
N ALA A 260 -14.82 -1.30 -1.98
CA ALA A 260 -14.38 -0.81 -3.28
C ALA A 260 -15.48 0.03 -3.94
N LEU A 261 -15.21 1.32 -4.20
CA LEU A 261 -16.16 2.30 -4.70
C LEU A 261 -15.53 3.10 -5.85
N GLY A 262 -16.03 2.91 -7.08
CA GLY A 262 -15.53 3.62 -8.26
C GLY A 262 -14.24 3.02 -8.84
N GLY A 263 -13.57 3.79 -9.69
CA GLY A 263 -12.54 3.30 -10.61
C GLY A 263 -13.13 2.90 -11.97
N GLY A 264 -12.37 3.09 -13.05
CA GLY A 264 -12.70 2.56 -14.38
C GLY A 264 -12.49 1.06 -14.44
N TYR A 265 -11.47 0.57 -13.75
CA TYR A 265 -11.29 -0.84 -13.43
C TYR A 265 -10.60 -0.97 -12.06
N ALA A 266 -11.13 -1.82 -11.19
CA ALA A 266 -10.53 -2.10 -9.88
C ALA A 266 -10.57 -3.60 -9.61
N ARG A 267 -9.43 -4.15 -9.22
CA ARG A 267 -9.28 -5.54 -8.80
C ARG A 267 -8.45 -5.59 -7.51
N ALA A 268 -8.84 -6.46 -6.59
CA ALA A 268 -8.05 -6.81 -5.43
C ALA A 268 -7.87 -8.33 -5.36
N ARG A 269 -6.62 -8.78 -5.18
CA ARG A 269 -6.30 -10.15 -4.81
C ARG A 269 -5.95 -10.18 -3.33
N ILE A 270 -6.56 -11.09 -2.57
CA ILE A 270 -6.36 -11.20 -1.12
C ILE A 270 -6.02 -12.65 -0.81
N ASP A 271 -4.80 -12.89 -0.33
CA ASP A 271 -4.31 -14.21 0.03
C ASP A 271 -3.98 -14.23 1.54
N SER A 272 -4.52 -15.20 2.30
CA SER A 272 -4.26 -15.34 3.74
C SER A 272 -3.64 -16.69 4.07
N ARG A 273 -2.47 -16.69 4.72
CA ARG A 273 -1.75 -17.88 5.17
C ARG A 273 -1.89 -18.05 6.69
N LEU A 274 -2.64 -19.08 7.10
CA LEU A 274 -2.78 -19.46 8.51
C LEU A 274 -1.58 -20.31 8.95
N ALA A 275 -0.48 -19.65 9.33
CA ALA A 275 0.80 -20.31 9.62
C ALA A 275 0.84 -20.95 11.02
N GLY A 276 0.17 -20.34 12.00
CA GLY A 276 0.10 -20.85 13.37
C GLY A 276 -1.18 -21.62 13.68
N THR A 277 -1.07 -22.65 14.54
CA THR A 277 -2.23 -23.40 15.03
C THR A 277 -3.19 -22.48 15.80
N GLY A 278 -4.49 -22.64 15.58
CA GLY A 278 -5.51 -21.82 16.25
C GLY A 278 -5.67 -20.41 15.69
N GLY A 279 -4.87 -20.01 14.70
CA GLY A 279 -5.05 -18.74 13.99
C GLY A 279 -6.30 -18.74 13.10
N SER A 280 -6.96 -17.59 12.97
CA SER A 280 -8.13 -17.39 12.12
C SER A 280 -8.00 -16.15 11.24
N ALA A 281 -8.67 -16.18 10.09
CA ALA A 281 -8.84 -15.04 9.21
C ALA A 281 -10.28 -14.98 8.70
N GLU A 282 -10.89 -13.81 8.76
CA GLU A 282 -12.16 -13.46 8.13
C GLU A 282 -11.89 -12.41 7.05
N VAL A 283 -12.46 -12.61 5.84
CA VAL A 283 -12.29 -11.73 4.67
C VAL A 283 -13.65 -11.40 4.08
#